data_AF-A0A560W7P9-F1
#
_entry.id   AF-A0A560W7P9-F1
#
_cell.length_a   1.000
_cell.length_b   1.000
_cell.length_c   1.000
_cell.angle_alpha   90.00
_cell.angle_beta   90.00
_cell.angle_gamma   90.00
#
_symmetry.space_group_name_H-M   'P 1'
#
loop_
_entity.id
_entity.type
_entity.pdbx_description
1 polymer ?
#
loop_
_entity_poly.entity_id
_entity_poly.type
_entity_poly.pdbx_seq_one_letter_code
_entity_poly.pdbx_strand_id
1 'polypeptide(L)'
;MTTAVAALLPFVSVLAGAALTYWLNVRQRSHDKAQDVLRAAIAAVAAMQVSTQFATDARVGATGLDALTTGDLRDLSREVTLKGLRVYFESIASARLAVAEASAYFDGLEPFGEMEPSEFTRRGEELRTLLVAHLAPRRRPRTEASQ
;
A
#
# COMPACT_ATOMS: atom_id res chain seq x y z
N MET A 1 -0.39 -56.30 -21.94
CA MET A 1 -1.04 -55.12 -21.34
C MET A 1 -0.07 -54.15 -20.65
N THR A 2 1.15 -54.57 -20.27
CA THR A 2 2.13 -53.73 -19.56
C THR A 2 2.88 -52.70 -20.42
N THR A 3 3.02 -52.93 -21.72
CA THR A 3 3.76 -52.05 -22.66
C THR A 3 3.06 -50.73 -22.96
N ALA A 4 1.73 -50.70 -23.03
CA ALA A 4 0.97 -49.47 -23.28
C ALA A 4 1.04 -48.48 -22.12
N VAL A 5 1.07 -48.97 -20.88
CA VAL A 5 1.17 -48.14 -19.66
C VAL A 5 2.58 -47.54 -19.54
N ALA A 6 3.62 -48.31 -19.86
CA ALA A 6 5.00 -47.84 -19.84
C ALA A 6 5.27 -46.71 -20.85
N ALA A 7 4.60 -46.72 -22.00
CA ALA A 7 4.71 -45.68 -23.02
C ALA A 7 4.00 -44.36 -22.64
N LEU A 8 2.97 -44.42 -21.78
CA LEU A 8 2.18 -43.26 -21.34
C LEU A 8 2.81 -42.51 -20.15
N LEU A 9 3.54 -43.21 -19.30
CA LEU A 9 4.25 -42.67 -18.14
C LEU A 9 5.11 -41.42 -18.42
N PRO A 10 5.98 -41.37 -19.45
CA PRO A 10 6.77 -40.17 -19.73
C PRO A 10 5.90 -38.97 -20.14
N PHE A 11 4.81 -39.19 -20.88
CA PHE A 11 3.89 -38.11 -21.26
C PHE A 11 3.15 -37.51 -20.05
N VAL A 12 2.67 -38.37 -19.13
CA VAL A 12 2.01 -37.91 -17.91
C VAL A 12 2.98 -37.15 -17.01
N SER A 13 4.23 -37.60 -16.91
CA SER A 13 5.27 -36.91 -16.12
C SER A 13 5.61 -35.53 -16.70
N VAL A 14 5.75 -35.42 -18.02
CA VAL A 14 5.99 -34.12 -18.69
C VAL A 14 4.81 -33.16 -18.51
N LEU A 15 3.57 -33.65 -18.65
CA LEU A 15 2.37 -32.84 -18.43
C LEU A 15 2.23 -32.39 -16.97
N ALA A 16 2.51 -33.28 -16.01
CA ALA A 16 2.50 -32.93 -14.60
C ALA A 16 3.57 -31.89 -14.26
N GLY A 17 4.78 -32.04 -14.83
CA GLY A 17 5.85 -31.04 -14.70
C GLY A 17 5.45 -29.68 -15.26
N ALA A 18 4.91 -29.64 -16.48
CA ALA A 18 4.45 -28.41 -17.12
C ALA A 18 3.31 -27.74 -16.34
N ALA A 19 2.34 -28.51 -15.84
CA ALA A 19 1.26 -28.00 -15.01
C ALA A 19 1.78 -27.41 -13.69
N LEU A 20 2.75 -28.07 -13.06
CA LEU A 20 3.38 -27.58 -11.82
C LEU A 20 4.15 -26.28 -12.06
N THR A 21 4.95 -26.20 -13.13
CA THR A 21 5.68 -24.98 -13.49
C THR A 21 4.73 -23.82 -13.82
N TYR A 22 3.65 -24.10 -14.57
CA TYR A 22 2.61 -23.10 -14.84
C TYR A 22 1.98 -22.61 -13.55
N TRP A 23 1.58 -23.53 -12.66
CA TRP A 23 0.98 -23.18 -11.38
C TRP A 23 1.93 -22.35 -10.49
N LEU A 24 3.21 -22.72 -10.43
CA LEU A 24 4.24 -21.96 -9.70
C LEU A 24 4.40 -20.55 -10.28
N ASN A 25 4.47 -20.43 -11.61
CA ASN A 25 4.60 -19.13 -12.28
C ASN A 25 3.37 -18.24 -12.04
N VAL A 26 2.16 -18.79 -12.13
CA VAL A 26 0.92 -18.08 -11.82
C VAL A 26 0.90 -17.64 -10.35
N ARG A 27 1.27 -18.54 -9.43
CA ARG A 27 1.35 -18.24 -7.99
C ARG A 27 2.37 -17.14 -7.70
N GLN A 28 3.52 -17.17 -8.36
CA GLN A 28 4.57 -16.18 -8.17
C GLN A 28 4.15 -14.80 -8.70
N ARG A 29 3.56 -14.73 -9.90
CA ARG A 29 2.99 -13.49 -10.43
C ARG A 29 1.90 -12.90 -9.54
N SER A 30 1.03 -13.75 -8.99
CA SER A 30 -0.01 -13.31 -8.05
C SER A 30 0.59 -12.75 -6.76
N HIS A 31 1.67 -13.37 -6.27
CA HIS A 31 2.38 -12.90 -5.09
C HIS A 31 3.09 -11.56 -5.33
N ASP A 32 3.77 -11.43 -6.46
CA ASP A 32 4.47 -10.19 -6.85
C ASP A 32 3.47 -9.03 -6.99
N LYS A 33 2.33 -9.27 -7.65
CA LYS A 33 1.24 -8.29 -7.74
C LYS A 33 0.74 -7.84 -6.37
N ALA A 34 0.51 -8.78 -5.44
CA ALA A 34 0.08 -8.44 -4.09
C ALA A 34 1.12 -7.59 -3.35
N GLN A 35 2.42 -7.88 -3.51
CA GLN A 35 3.48 -7.07 -2.93
C GLN A 35 3.55 -5.66 -3.53
N ASP A 36 3.34 -5.52 -4.85
CA ASP A 36 3.35 -4.22 -5.52
C ASP A 36 2.20 -3.33 -5.06
N VAL A 37 0.99 -3.90 -4.95
CA VAL A 37 -0.19 -3.21 -4.39
C VAL A 37 0.09 -2.77 -2.95
N LEU A 38 0.70 -3.63 -2.13
CA LEU A 38 1.04 -3.29 -0.74
C LEU A 38 2.05 -2.14 -0.67
N ARG A 39 3.07 -2.13 -1.53
CA ARG A 39 4.07 -1.05 -1.61
C ARG A 39 3.43 0.27 -2.07
N ALA A 40 2.53 0.21 -3.04
CA ALA A 40 1.77 1.37 -3.49
C ALA A 40 0.92 1.96 -2.36
N ALA A 41 0.25 1.12 -1.57
CA ALA A 41 -0.50 1.54 -0.39
C ALA A 41 0.39 2.21 0.67
N ILE A 42 1.57 1.64 0.97
CA ILE A 42 2.54 2.24 1.90
C ILE A 42 2.97 3.63 1.43
N ALA A 43 3.32 3.76 0.15
CA ALA A 43 3.75 5.04 -0.44
C ALA A 43 2.62 6.09 -0.40
N ALA A 44 1.39 5.69 -0.73
CA ALA A 44 0.24 6.59 -0.72
C ALA A 44 -0.12 7.05 0.71
N VAL A 45 -0.08 6.14 1.70
CA VAL A 45 -0.30 6.49 3.12
C VAL A 45 0.80 7.42 3.63
N ALA A 46 2.07 7.20 3.24
CA ALA A 46 3.16 8.11 3.59
C ALA A 46 2.96 9.51 2.97
N ALA A 47 2.54 9.60 1.70
CA ALA A 47 2.25 10.87 1.05
C ALA A 47 1.09 11.62 1.73
N MET A 48 0.05 10.89 2.14
CA MET A 48 -1.03 11.44 2.95
C MET A 48 -0.53 12.00 4.28
N GLN A 49 0.33 11.28 5.02
CA GLN A 49 0.85 11.75 6.30
C GLN A 49 1.69 13.04 6.15
N VAL A 50 2.48 13.14 5.08
CA VAL A 50 3.26 14.35 4.78
C VAL A 50 2.33 15.52 4.45
N SER A 51 1.27 15.28 3.67
CA SER A 51 0.33 16.33 3.28
C SER A 51 -0.52 16.82 4.47
N THR A 52 -0.86 15.95 5.42
CA THR A 52 -1.60 16.32 6.63
C THR A 52 -0.77 17.18 7.57
N GLN A 53 0.53 16.88 7.66
CA GLN A 53 1.49 17.73 8.36
C GLN A 53 1.59 19.10 7.68
N PHE A 54 1.73 19.15 6.35
CA PHE A 54 1.73 20.41 5.61
C PHE A 54 0.46 21.24 5.83
N ALA A 55 -0.73 20.62 5.80
CA ALA A 55 -1.99 21.32 6.03
C ALA A 55 -2.09 21.90 7.46
N THR A 56 -1.51 21.20 8.44
CA THR A 56 -1.41 21.66 9.83
C THR A 56 -0.46 22.85 9.94
N ASP A 57 0.74 22.73 9.37
CA ASP A 57 1.77 23.78 9.41
C ASP A 57 1.34 25.02 8.62
N ALA A 58 0.67 24.85 7.48
CA ALA A 58 0.12 25.93 6.68
C ALA A 58 -0.98 26.70 7.41
N ARG A 59 -1.81 26.03 8.23
CA ARG A 59 -2.78 26.71 9.12
C ARG A 59 -2.09 27.61 10.14
N VAL A 60 -0.99 27.15 10.73
CA VAL A 60 -0.20 27.92 11.70
C VAL A 60 0.55 29.07 11.02
N GLY A 61 1.10 28.84 9.82
CA GLY A 61 1.78 29.84 9.01
C GLY A 61 0.86 30.94 8.49
N ALA A 62 -0.37 30.60 8.07
CA ALA A 62 -1.35 31.56 7.57
C ALA A 62 -1.74 32.61 8.63
N THR A 63 -1.88 32.21 9.90
CA THR A 63 -2.11 33.14 11.02
C THR A 63 -0.98 34.14 11.24
N GLY A 64 0.26 33.81 10.87
CA GLY A 64 1.41 34.71 10.95
C GLY A 64 1.64 35.54 9.67
N LEU A 65 1.23 35.03 8.51
CA LEU A 65 1.38 35.67 7.19
C LEU A 65 0.35 36.77 6.93
N ASP A 66 -0.85 36.68 7.51
CA ASP A 66 -1.84 37.78 7.44
C ASP A 66 -1.30 39.09 8.06
N ALA A 67 -0.33 38.98 8.98
CA ALA A 67 0.36 40.10 9.63
C ALA A 67 1.55 40.66 8.83
N LEU A 68 2.05 39.97 7.80
CA LEU A 68 3.23 40.36 7.02
C LEU A 68 2.85 40.75 5.57
N THR A 69 2.60 42.05 5.40
CA THR A 69 2.87 42.96 4.25
C THR A 69 2.70 42.54 2.77
N THR A 70 2.15 43.51 2.00
CA THR A 70 2.05 43.65 0.52
C THR A 70 1.17 42.66 -0.27
N GLY A 71 0.45 43.18 -1.28
CA GLY A 71 -0.55 42.44 -2.06
C GLY A 71 0.01 41.21 -2.78
N ASP A 72 1.18 41.34 -3.41
CA ASP A 72 1.81 40.24 -4.17
C ASP A 72 2.21 39.05 -3.29
N LEU A 73 2.63 39.31 -2.04
CA LEU A 73 2.97 38.25 -1.08
C LEU A 73 1.71 37.51 -0.59
N ARG A 74 0.57 38.22 -0.47
CA ARG A 74 -0.72 37.60 -0.13
C ARG A 74 -1.24 36.71 -1.25
N ASP A 75 -1.10 37.14 -2.50
CA ASP A 75 -1.57 36.36 -3.64
C ASP A 75 -0.73 35.09 -3.86
N LEU A 76 0.61 35.20 -3.77
CA LEU A 76 1.50 34.04 -3.81
C LEU A 76 1.21 33.07 -2.65
N SER A 77 1.02 33.59 -1.43
CA SER A 77 0.67 32.77 -0.27
C SER A 77 -0.64 32.02 -0.49
N ARG A 78 -1.68 32.69 -1.02
CA ARG A 78 -2.97 32.06 -1.32
C ARG A 78 -2.83 30.96 -2.37
N GLU A 79 -2.07 31.19 -3.43
CA GLU A 79 -1.84 30.18 -4.46
C GLU A 79 -1.14 28.93 -3.89
N VAL A 80 -0.10 29.13 -3.08
CA VAL A 80 0.62 28.02 -2.41
C VAL A 80 -0.30 27.26 -1.46
N THR A 81 -1.13 27.95 -0.68
CA THR A 81 -2.11 27.32 0.22
C THR A 81 -3.15 26.52 -0.56
N LEU A 82 -3.72 27.07 -1.64
CA LEU A 82 -4.71 26.37 -2.47
C LEU A 82 -4.11 25.14 -3.14
N LYS A 83 -2.88 25.24 -3.65
CA LYS A 83 -2.15 24.11 -4.23
C LYS A 83 -1.86 23.02 -3.19
N GLY A 84 -1.44 23.42 -2.00
CA GLY A 84 -1.20 22.50 -0.88
C GLY A 84 -2.47 21.79 -0.41
N LEU A 85 -3.60 22.50 -0.32
CA LEU A 85 -4.89 21.90 -0.01
C LEU A 85 -5.34 20.89 -1.07
N ARG A 86 -5.13 21.19 -2.35
CA ARG A 86 -5.43 20.25 -3.44
C ARG A 86 -4.62 18.96 -3.30
N VAL A 87 -3.29 19.10 -3.13
CA VAL A 87 -2.39 17.95 -2.91
C VAL A 87 -2.81 17.17 -1.67
N TYR A 88 -3.22 17.85 -0.60
CA TYR A 88 -3.75 17.22 0.61
C TYR A 88 -4.96 16.33 0.32
N PHE A 89 -6.02 16.86 -0.31
CA PHE A 89 -7.21 16.06 -0.63
C PHE A 89 -6.92 14.92 -1.62
N GLU A 90 -6.11 15.18 -2.65
CA GLU A 90 -5.70 14.16 -3.61
C GLU A 90 -4.92 13.02 -2.94
N SER A 91 -4.00 13.34 -2.02
CA SER A 91 -3.22 12.33 -1.31
C SER A 91 -4.06 11.46 -0.39
N ILE A 92 -5.08 12.02 0.29
CA ILE A 92 -6.04 11.24 1.10
C ILE A 92 -6.86 10.31 0.21
N ALA A 93 -7.41 10.81 -0.90
CA ALA A 93 -8.18 10.00 -1.82
C ALA A 93 -7.35 8.86 -2.42
N SER A 94 -6.12 9.16 -2.84
CA SER A 94 -5.16 8.17 -3.36
C SER A 94 -4.80 7.12 -2.33
N ALA A 95 -4.57 7.51 -1.07
CA ALA A 95 -4.27 6.57 0.01
C ALA A 95 -5.44 5.62 0.28
N ARG A 96 -6.68 6.13 0.31
CA ARG A 96 -7.87 5.30 0.51
C ARG A 96 -8.07 4.30 -0.62
N LEU A 97 -7.91 4.72 -1.88
CA LEU A 97 -8.02 3.83 -3.02
C LEU A 97 -6.94 2.74 -2.98
N ALA A 98 -5.69 3.10 -2.70
CA ALA A 98 -4.60 2.13 -2.61
C ALA A 98 -4.80 1.13 -1.47
N VAL A 99 -5.35 1.57 -0.33
CA VAL A 99 -5.65 0.70 0.81
C VAL A 99 -6.86 -0.20 0.54
N ALA A 100 -7.89 0.29 -0.13
CA ALA A 100 -9.02 -0.52 -0.59
C ALA A 100 -8.58 -1.57 -1.63
N GLU A 101 -7.62 -1.25 -2.49
CA GLU A 101 -7.03 -2.23 -3.40
C GLU A 101 -6.21 -3.26 -2.63
N ALA A 102 -5.43 -2.83 -1.63
CA ALA A 102 -4.64 -3.73 -0.79
C ALA A 102 -5.51 -4.65 0.08
N SER A 103 -6.67 -4.20 0.56
CA SER A 103 -7.57 -5.02 1.39
C SER A 103 -8.14 -6.22 0.64
N ALA A 104 -8.14 -6.20 -0.69
CA ALA A 104 -8.51 -7.37 -1.49
C ALA A 104 -7.49 -8.53 -1.40
N TYR A 105 -6.26 -8.25 -0.94
CA TYR A 105 -5.17 -9.24 -0.85
C TYR A 105 -4.72 -9.52 0.58
N PHE A 106 -4.99 -8.63 1.54
CA PHE A 106 -4.48 -8.71 2.89
C PHE A 106 -5.57 -8.47 3.94
N ASP A 107 -5.86 -9.52 4.71
CA ASP A 107 -6.81 -9.49 5.81
C ASP A 107 -6.39 -8.45 6.88
N GLY A 108 -7.36 -7.81 7.51
CA GLY A 108 -7.12 -6.79 8.55
C GLY A 108 -6.93 -5.37 8.03
N LEU A 109 -6.86 -5.17 6.70
CA LEU A 109 -6.97 -3.85 6.07
C LEU A 109 -8.42 -3.43 5.78
N GLU A 110 -9.36 -4.38 5.73
CA GLU A 110 -10.79 -4.13 5.46
C GLU A 110 -11.39 -2.99 6.29
N PRO A 111 -11.14 -2.88 7.62
CA PRO A 111 -11.73 -1.81 8.42
C PRO A 111 -11.34 -0.40 7.91
N PHE A 112 -10.17 -0.26 7.28
CA PHE A 112 -9.68 1.03 6.78
C PHE A 112 -10.29 1.45 5.45
N GLY A 113 -10.83 0.50 4.67
CA GLY A 113 -11.52 0.81 3.41
C GLY A 113 -12.85 1.53 3.62
N GLU A 114 -13.55 1.20 4.71
CA GLU A 114 -14.88 1.73 5.04
C GLU A 114 -14.86 2.96 5.97
N MET A 115 -13.68 3.33 6.48
CA MET A 115 -13.55 4.47 7.40
C MET A 115 -13.87 5.82 6.76
N GLU A 116 -14.42 6.70 7.59
CA GLU A 116 -14.53 8.13 7.29
C GLU A 116 -13.13 8.76 7.08
N PRO A 117 -12.98 9.76 6.19
CA PRO A 117 -11.67 10.34 5.86
C PRO A 117 -10.91 10.90 7.07
N SER A 118 -11.64 11.48 8.04
CA SER A 118 -11.06 12.03 9.27
C SER A 118 -10.48 10.93 10.16
N GLU A 119 -11.16 9.79 10.28
CA GLU A 119 -10.70 8.65 11.05
C GLU A 119 -9.56 7.91 10.35
N PHE A 120 -9.66 7.74 9.04
CA PHE A 120 -8.61 7.17 8.19
C PHE A 120 -7.29 7.93 8.35
N THR A 121 -7.36 9.27 8.30
CA THR A 121 -6.21 10.14 8.50
C THR A 121 -5.63 10.02 9.91
N ARG A 122 -6.51 10.01 10.93
CA ARG A 122 -6.13 9.90 12.35
C ARG A 122 -5.39 8.59 12.65
N ARG A 123 -5.82 7.48 12.05
CA ARG A 123 -5.20 6.16 12.21
C ARG A 123 -4.11 5.86 11.18
N GLY A 124 -3.64 6.88 10.45
CA GLY A 124 -2.65 6.70 9.37
C GLY A 124 -1.34 6.02 9.83
N GLU A 125 -0.87 6.28 11.05
CA GLU A 125 0.36 5.64 11.56
C GLU A 125 0.16 4.17 11.92
N GLU A 126 -1.00 3.83 12.48
CA GLU A 126 -1.39 2.44 12.72
C GLU A 126 -1.50 1.67 11.40
N LEU A 127 -2.18 2.28 10.41
CA LEU A 127 -2.31 1.73 9.06
C LEU A 127 -0.96 1.52 8.40
N ARG A 128 -0.05 2.50 8.48
CA ARG A 128 1.32 2.37 7.96
C ARG A 128 2.05 1.20 8.62
N THR A 129 1.95 1.08 9.95
CA THR A 129 2.56 -0.01 10.70
C THR A 129 2.01 -1.37 10.27
N LEU A 130 0.70 -1.48 10.09
CA LEU A 130 0.04 -2.70 9.60
C LEU A 130 0.48 -3.06 8.18
N LEU A 131 0.55 -2.08 7.27
CA LEU A 131 1.00 -2.30 5.89
C LEU A 131 2.46 -2.77 5.84
N VAL A 132 3.34 -2.17 6.64
CA VAL A 132 4.75 -2.58 6.76
C VAL A 132 4.88 -3.97 7.37
N ALA A 133 4.05 -4.31 8.36
CA ALA A 133 4.03 -5.64 8.97
C ALA A 133 3.66 -6.74 7.97
N HIS A 134 2.76 -6.45 7.02
CA HIS A 134 2.42 -7.37 5.93
C HIS A 134 3.57 -7.59 4.93
N LEU A 135 4.47 -6.61 4.81
CA LEU A 135 5.62 -6.68 3.92
C LEU A 135 6.83 -7.37 4.57
N ALA A 136 6.88 -7.40 5.91
CA ALA A 136 7.96 -8.02 6.65
C ALA A 136 7.97 -9.55 6.40
N PRO A 137 9.13 -10.14 6.04
CA PRO A 137 9.23 -11.58 5.92
C PRO A 137 8.92 -12.20 7.29
N ARG A 138 7.89 -13.07 7.35
CA ARG A 138 7.57 -13.84 8.56
C ARG A 138 8.83 -14.59 8.98
N ARG A 139 9.54 -14.09 10.01
CA ARG A 139 10.63 -14.82 10.64
C ARG A 139 10.04 -16.12 11.15
N ARG A 140 10.37 -17.24 10.49
CA ARG A 140 10.08 -18.55 11.06
C ARG A 140 10.72 -18.58 12.44
N PRO A 141 10.01 -18.99 13.50
CA PRO A 141 10.66 -19.25 14.78
C PRO A 141 11.76 -20.25 14.48
N ARG A 142 13.01 -19.83 14.74
CA ARG A 142 14.16 -20.73 14.72
C ARG A 142 13.82 -21.77 15.77
N THR A 143 13.37 -22.93 15.34
CA THR A 143 13.16 -24.07 16.23
C THR A 143 14.50 -24.25 16.92
N GLU A 144 14.56 -23.87 18.18
CA GLU A 144 15.70 -24.13 19.04
C GLU A 144 15.79 -25.64 19.12
N ALA A 145 16.62 -26.21 18.25
CA ALA A 145 17.23 -27.50 18.45
C ALA A 145 18.19 -27.34 19.63
N SER A 146 17.63 -27.19 20.82
CA SER A 146 18.32 -27.42 22.07
C SER A 146 18.25 -28.91 22.33
N GLN A 147 19.44 -29.49 22.24
CA GLN A 147 19.81 -30.87 22.54
C GLN A 147 19.52 -31.23 23.99
#